data_AF-A0A535XKQ4-F1
#
_entry.id   AF-A0A535XKQ4-F1
#
_cell.length_a   1.000
_cell.length_b   1.000
_cell.length_c   1.000
_cell.angle_alpha   90.00
_cell.angle_beta   90.00
_cell.angle_gamma   90.00
#
_symmetry.space_group_name_H-M   'P 1'
#
loop_
_entity.id
_entity.type
_entity.pdbx_description
1 polymer ?
#
loop_
_entity_poly.entity_id
_entity_poly.type
_entity_poly.pdbx_seq_one_letter_code
_entity_poly.pdbx_strand_id
1 'polypeptide(L)'
;MLAGAGPTEEGLSGFSAAWVLFRDVLPAAANSPALNAGTIASAARQLDIPAGSLANGAGVRFSTDAATLGQNTRATAVIWQWQAVRSYTFVWPASYATGSIAMVPLPR
;
A
#
# COMPACT_ATOMS: atom_id res chain seq x y z
N MET A 1 17.83 19.46 -16.08
CA MET A 1 18.08 18.15 -15.45
C MET A 1 16.85 17.30 -15.74
N LEU A 2 16.96 16.26 -16.57
CA LEU A 2 15.84 15.34 -16.75
C LEU A 2 15.68 14.60 -15.43
N ALA A 3 14.60 14.85 -14.69
CA ALA A 3 14.26 14.02 -13.55
C ALA A 3 14.13 12.58 -14.07
N GLY A 4 14.89 11.64 -13.51
CA GLY A 4 14.70 10.22 -13.80
C GLY A 4 13.24 9.85 -13.54
N ALA A 5 12.71 8.87 -14.27
CA ALA A 5 11.39 8.34 -13.99
C ALA A 5 11.33 7.99 -12.49
N GLY A 6 10.32 8.50 -11.78
CA GLY A 6 10.09 8.16 -10.38
C GLY A 6 9.85 6.66 -10.20
N PRO A 7 9.78 6.18 -8.95
CA PRO A 7 9.51 4.77 -8.69
C PRO A 7 8.15 4.35 -9.27
N THR A 8 8.07 3.14 -9.81
CA THR A 8 6.78 2.56 -10.26
C THR A 8 5.90 2.20 -9.07
N GLU A 9 4.62 1.98 -9.30
CA GLU A 9 3.66 1.54 -8.30
C GLU A 9 4.07 0.22 -7.64
N GLU A 10 4.57 -0.74 -8.43
CA GLU A 10 5.06 -2.02 -7.93
C GLU A 10 6.32 -1.84 -7.08
N GLY A 11 7.22 -0.95 -7.51
CA GLY A 11 8.41 -0.58 -6.75
C GLY A 11 8.07 0.04 -5.38
N LEU A 12 7.10 0.96 -5.36
CA LEU A 12 6.60 1.57 -4.11
C LEU A 12 5.91 0.54 -3.21
N SER A 13 5.14 -0.39 -3.78
CA SER A 13 4.47 -1.46 -3.04
C SER A 13 5.49 -2.41 -2.40
N GLY A 14 6.45 -2.89 -3.19
CA GLY A 14 7.52 -3.79 -2.72
C GLY A 14 8.39 -3.13 -1.64
N PHE A 15 8.78 -1.87 -1.85
CA PHE A 15 9.52 -1.10 -0.85
C PHE A 15 8.72 -0.95 0.44
N SER A 16 7.43 -0.57 0.36
CA SER A 16 6.59 -0.38 1.54
C SER A 16 6.41 -1.66 2.35
N ALA A 17 6.21 -2.81 1.68
CA ALA A 17 6.12 -4.11 2.33
C ALA A 17 7.44 -4.54 2.99
N ALA A 18 8.56 -4.38 2.27
CA ALA A 18 9.88 -4.70 2.80
C ALA A 18 10.24 -3.81 3.99
N TRP A 19 9.92 -2.52 3.92
CA TRP A 19 10.14 -1.57 5.00
C TRP A 19 9.44 -2.04 6.27
N VAL A 20 8.15 -2.37 6.20
CA VAL A 20 7.39 -2.90 7.34
C VAL A 20 8.02 -4.18 7.90
N LEU A 21 8.41 -5.12 7.04
CA LEU A 21 9.05 -6.36 7.46
C LEU A 21 10.32 -6.08 8.29
N PHE A 22 11.24 -5.29 7.75
CA PHE A 22 12.54 -5.05 8.38
C PHE A 22 12.48 -4.06 9.54
N ARG A 23 11.64 -3.03 9.44
CA ARG A 23 11.55 -1.95 10.42
C ARG A 23 10.68 -2.31 11.62
N ASP A 24 9.57 -3.00 11.39
CA ASP A 24 8.53 -3.19 12.39
C ASP A 24 8.40 -4.66 12.81
N VAL A 25 8.31 -5.59 11.84
CA VAL A 25 8.01 -7.00 12.12
C VAL A 25 9.19 -7.75 12.72
N LEU A 26 10.37 -7.71 12.08
CA LEU A 26 11.53 -8.47 12.55
C LEU A 26 12.00 -8.04 13.95
N PRO A 27 12.06 -6.73 14.28
CA PRO A 27 12.37 -6.30 15.65
C PRO A 27 11.34 -6.78 16.68
N ALA A 28 10.05 -6.71 16.36
CA ALA A 28 9.00 -7.22 17.26
C ALA A 28 9.10 -8.74 17.46
N ALA A 29 9.35 -9.50 16.39
CA ALA A 29 9.53 -10.95 16.44
C ALA A 29 10.80 -11.37 17.20
N ALA A 30 11.86 -10.58 17.13
CA ALA A 30 13.12 -10.83 17.84
C ALA A 30 13.01 -10.76 19.38
N ASN A 31 11.93 -10.16 19.91
CA ASN A 31 11.62 -10.20 21.34
C ASN A 31 11.07 -11.58 21.80
N SER A 32 10.82 -12.50 20.88
CA SER A 32 10.39 -13.87 21.18
C SER A 32 11.59 -14.79 21.42
N PRO A 33 11.43 -15.93 22.13
CA PRO A 33 12.53 -16.87 22.41
C PRO A 33 13.21 -17.47 21.17
N ALA A 34 12.53 -17.47 20.02
CA ALA A 34 13.08 -17.91 18.75
C ALA A 34 12.55 -17.06 17.59
N LEU A 35 13.43 -16.64 16.69
CA LEU A 35 13.06 -15.99 15.44
C LEU A 35 12.79 -17.04 14.38
N ASN A 36 11.52 -17.28 14.07
CA ASN A 36 11.08 -18.25 13.08
C ASN A 36 9.83 -17.73 12.34
N ALA A 37 9.40 -18.45 11.30
CA ALA A 37 8.26 -18.04 10.49
C ALA A 37 6.97 -17.81 11.32
N GLY A 38 6.75 -18.60 12.37
CA GLY A 38 5.59 -18.46 13.25
C GLY A 38 5.63 -17.17 14.07
N THR A 39 6.77 -16.84 14.66
CA THR A 39 6.92 -15.61 15.46
C THR A 39 6.90 -14.36 14.58
N ILE A 40 7.49 -14.41 13.38
CA ILE A 40 7.41 -13.33 12.38
C ILE A 40 5.95 -13.09 11.95
N ALA A 41 5.22 -14.15 11.60
CA ALA A 41 3.83 -14.02 11.18
C ALA A 41 2.91 -13.55 12.33
N SER A 42 3.20 -13.95 13.57
CA SER A 42 2.49 -13.46 14.76
C SER A 42 2.71 -11.96 14.96
N ALA A 43 3.97 -11.51 14.93
CA ALA A 43 4.33 -10.11 15.06
C ALA A 43 3.69 -9.24 13.96
N ALA A 44 3.70 -9.71 12.70
CA ALA A 44 3.05 -9.02 11.60
C ALA A 44 1.54 -8.81 11.84
N ARG A 45 0.83 -9.84 12.33
CA ARG A 45 -0.62 -9.77 12.60
C ARG A 45 -0.98 -8.83 13.77
N GLN A 46 -0.03 -8.53 14.64
CA GLN A 46 -0.23 -7.58 15.76
C GLN A 46 -0.02 -6.12 15.36
N LEU A 47 0.50 -5.85 14.15
CA LEU A 47 0.71 -4.48 13.69
C LEU A 47 -0.60 -3.75 13.44
N ASP A 48 -0.63 -2.48 13.85
CA ASP A 48 -1.72 -1.55 13.59
C ASP A 48 -1.16 -0.19 13.14
N ILE A 49 -0.51 -0.14 11.97
CA ILE A 49 0.09 1.06 11.39
C ILE A 49 -1.00 1.88 10.64
N PRO A 50 -1.23 3.17 10.96
CA PRO A 50 -2.29 3.97 10.33
C PRO A 50 -2.12 4.12 8.81
N ALA A 51 -3.24 4.31 8.09
CA ALA A 51 -3.19 4.69 6.67
C ALA A 51 -2.42 6.02 6.48
N GLY A 52 -1.72 6.16 5.35
CA GLY A 52 -0.85 7.30 5.07
C GLY A 52 0.55 7.21 5.69
N SER A 53 0.87 6.16 6.46
CA SER A 53 2.16 6.03 7.13
C SER A 53 3.26 5.45 6.24
N LEU A 54 2.89 4.69 5.21
CA LEU A 54 3.84 4.07 4.28
C LEU A 54 4.06 4.94 3.04
N ALA A 55 5.15 4.69 2.30
CA ALA A 55 5.54 5.47 1.12
C ALA A 55 4.49 5.44 0.00
N ASN A 56 3.74 4.35 -0.13
CA ASN A 56 2.61 4.23 -1.05
C ASN A 56 1.28 4.79 -0.48
N GLY A 57 1.33 5.47 0.67
CA GLY A 57 0.17 6.02 1.36
C GLY A 57 -0.71 4.98 2.08
N ALA A 58 -0.34 3.70 2.10
CA ALA A 58 -1.08 2.68 2.84
C ALA A 58 -0.73 2.68 4.34
N GLY A 59 -1.47 1.88 5.10
CA GLY A 59 -1.12 1.44 6.45
C GLY A 59 -0.99 -0.08 6.52
N VAL A 60 -0.92 -0.62 7.73
CA VAL A 60 -0.86 -2.07 7.97
C VAL A 60 -1.83 -2.44 9.07
N ARG A 61 -2.77 -3.34 8.76
CA ARG A 61 -3.54 -4.11 9.73
C ARG A 61 -4.03 -5.37 9.04
N PHE A 62 -3.63 -6.54 9.53
CA PHE A 62 -4.09 -7.80 8.94
C PHE A 62 -5.43 -8.23 9.55
N SER A 63 -6.38 -8.58 8.70
CA SER A 63 -7.70 -9.02 9.14
C SER A 63 -7.64 -10.39 9.81
N THR A 64 -8.47 -10.56 10.84
CA THR A 64 -8.78 -11.84 11.48
C THR A 64 -10.19 -12.33 11.15
N ASP A 65 -10.96 -11.57 10.37
CA ASP A 65 -12.29 -11.98 9.90
C ASP A 65 -12.13 -13.08 8.85
N ALA A 66 -12.95 -14.14 8.94
CA ALA A 66 -12.92 -15.28 8.03
C ALA A 66 -13.06 -14.88 6.56
N ALA A 67 -13.87 -13.86 6.25
CA ALA A 67 -14.09 -13.41 4.88
C ALA A 67 -12.87 -12.70 4.26
N THR A 68 -11.99 -12.14 5.09
CA THR A 68 -10.84 -11.32 4.66
C THR A 68 -9.54 -11.76 5.31
N LEU A 69 -9.48 -12.99 5.83
CA LEU A 69 -8.40 -13.46 6.69
C LEU A 69 -7.03 -13.23 6.05
N GLY A 70 -6.15 -12.52 6.76
CA GLY A 70 -4.80 -12.22 6.29
C GLY A 70 -4.71 -11.10 5.23
N GLN A 71 -5.83 -10.50 4.81
CA GLN A 71 -5.80 -9.29 3.99
C GLN A 71 -5.36 -8.09 4.82
N ASN A 72 -4.56 -7.19 4.24
CA ASN A 72 -4.26 -5.91 4.86
C ASN A 72 -5.46 -4.96 4.68
N THR A 73 -6.24 -4.75 5.74
CA THR A 73 -7.44 -3.89 5.72
C THR A 73 -7.11 -2.40 5.65
N ARG A 74 -5.83 -2.02 5.77
CA ARG A 74 -5.33 -0.65 5.57
C ARG A 74 -4.55 -0.49 4.27
N ALA A 75 -4.56 -1.51 3.41
CA ALA A 75 -4.23 -1.33 2.01
C ALA A 75 -5.39 -0.62 1.31
N THR A 76 -5.08 0.31 0.42
CA THR A 76 -6.08 1.03 -0.37
C THR A 76 -5.92 0.67 -1.83
N ALA A 77 -7.01 0.27 -2.48
CA ALA A 77 -7.09 0.23 -3.93
C ALA A 77 -7.46 1.62 -4.45
N VAL A 78 -6.76 2.09 -5.48
CA VAL A 78 -7.00 3.38 -6.12
C VAL A 78 -7.52 3.16 -7.54
N ILE A 79 -8.38 4.08 -7.98
CA ILE A 79 -8.82 4.15 -9.38
C ILE A 79 -8.04 5.29 -10.02
N TRP A 80 -7.36 4.97 -11.11
CA TRP A 80 -6.70 5.96 -11.95
C TRP A 80 -7.36 6.04 -13.32
N GLN A 81 -7.26 7.21 -13.95
CA GLN A 81 -7.83 7.49 -15.26
C GLN A 81 -6.76 8.12 -16.16
N TRP A 82 -6.61 7.60 -17.39
CA TRP A 82 -5.87 8.29 -18.45
C TRP A 82 -6.60 9.59 -18.82
N GLN A 83 -5.94 10.73 -18.64
CA GLN A 83 -6.52 12.05 -18.95
C GLN A 83 -5.75 12.81 -20.05
N ALA A 84 -4.53 12.37 -20.37
CA ALA A 84 -3.80 12.80 -21.54
C ALA A 84 -2.86 11.68 -22.04
N VAL A 85 -2.22 11.90 -23.19
CA VAL A 85 -1.25 10.96 -23.75
C VAL A 85 -0.14 10.72 -22.73
N ARG A 86 0.01 9.45 -22.29
CA ARG A 86 1.00 9.03 -21.29
C ARG A 86 0.88 9.74 -19.94
N SER A 87 -0.31 10.24 -19.60
CA SER A 87 -0.57 10.85 -18.30
C SER A 87 -1.90 10.35 -17.73
N TYR A 88 -1.81 9.75 -16.55
CA TYR A 88 -2.96 9.34 -15.75
C TYR A 88 -3.04 10.15 -14.46
N THR A 89 -4.22 10.15 -13.86
CA THR A 89 -4.53 10.83 -12.60
C THR A 89 -5.28 9.86 -11.69
N PHE A 90 -4.99 9.88 -10.39
CA PHE A 90 -5.76 9.15 -9.39
C PHE A 90 -7.06 9.91 -9.11
N VAL A 91 -8.20 9.28 -9.32
CA VAL A 91 -9.52 9.93 -9.24
C VAL A 91 -10.36 9.44 -8.06
N TRP A 92 -10.00 8.31 -7.44
CA TRP A 92 -10.71 7.75 -6.28
C TRP A 92 -9.80 6.77 -5.50
N PRO A 93 -9.99 6.57 -4.17
CA PRO A 93 -10.90 7.30 -3.27
C PRO A 93 -10.48 8.74 -3.05
N ALA A 94 -11.40 9.58 -2.58
CA ALA A 94 -11.19 11.02 -2.44
C ALA A 94 -9.94 11.37 -1.61
N SER A 95 -9.60 10.55 -0.62
CA SER A 95 -8.40 10.72 0.21
C SER A 95 -7.07 10.50 -0.54
N TYR A 96 -7.10 9.86 -1.71
CA TYR A 96 -5.94 9.59 -2.57
C TYR A 96 -6.07 10.26 -3.95
N ALA A 97 -7.15 10.99 -4.20
CA ALA A 97 -7.41 11.61 -5.49
C ALA A 97 -6.45 12.79 -5.72
N THR A 98 -5.72 12.75 -6.84
CA THR A 98 -4.88 13.86 -7.30
C THR A 98 -5.57 14.71 -8.37
N GLY A 99 -6.76 14.31 -8.80
CA GLY A 99 -7.64 15.08 -9.68
C GLY A 99 -9.06 14.51 -9.72
N SER A 100 -9.88 15.06 -10.62
CA SER A 100 -11.30 14.69 -10.76
C SER A 100 -11.53 13.73 -11.92
N ILE A 101 -12.63 12.97 -11.86
CA ILE A 101 -13.08 12.14 -12.98
C ILE A 101 -13.38 13.04 -14.20
N ALA A 102 -12.82 12.70 -15.35
CA ALA A 102 -13.11 13.35 -16.63
C ALA A 102 -13.99 12.44 -17.50
N MET A 103 -15.12 12.94 -18.01
CA MET A 103 -15.98 12.13 -18.88
C MET A 103 -15.36 12.00 -20.27
N VAL A 104 -15.31 10.79 -20.81
CA VAL A 104 -14.86 10.55 -22.19
C VAL A 104 -15.93 11.10 -23.15
N PRO A 105 -15.60 11.99 -24.09
CA PRO A 105 -16.57 12.49 -25.07
C PRO A 105 -17.11 11.33 -25.91
N LEU A 106 -18.43 11.26 -26.08
CA LEU A 106 -19.03 10.32 -27.02
C LEU A 106 -18.72 10.76 -28.47
N PRO A 107 -18.47 9.80 -29.40
CA PRO A 107 -18.43 10.11 -30.83
C PRO A 107 -19.73 10.78 -31.27
N ARG A 108 -19.65 11.69 -32.24
CA ARG A 108 -20.82 12.23 -32.93
C ARG A 108 -21.37 11.23 -33.92
#